data_AF-A0A9E2FT41-F1
#
_entry.id   AF-A0A9E2FT41-F1
#
_cell.length_a   1.000
_cell.length_b   1.000
_cell.length_c   1.000
_cell.angle_alpha   90.00
_cell.angle_beta   90.00
_cell.angle_gamma   90.00
#
_symmetry.space_group_name_H-M   'P 1'
#
loop_
_entity.id
_entity.type
_entity.pdbx_description
1 polymer ?
#
loop_
_entity_poly.entity_id
_entity_poly.type
_entity_poly.pdbx_seq_one_letter_code
_entity_poly.pdbx_strand_id
1 'polypeptide(L)'
;MLEHGGQLRDVARRTGTPWADWLDLSTGISPWSWAAETGFAPTAESWRRLPDDDDGLRRAAADYYGGEVLPTAGSQAAIQA
;
A
#
# COMPACT_ATOMS: atom_id res chain seq x y z
N MET A 1 -6.30 12.41 14.29
CA MET A 1 -6.13 11.32 13.32
C MET A 1 -6.97 11.71 12.13
N LEU A 2 -6.38 11.79 10.93
CA LEU A 2 -7.16 12.12 9.73
C LEU A 2 -8.20 11.01 9.51
N GLU A 3 -9.43 11.40 9.18
CA GLU A 3 -10.49 10.47 8.81
C GLU A 3 -10.13 9.87 7.44
N HIS A 4 -9.98 8.55 7.35
CA HIS A 4 -9.71 7.84 6.11
C HIS A 4 -10.76 6.74 5.88
N GLY A 5 -10.98 6.38 4.61
CA GLY A 5 -11.73 5.17 4.27
C GLY A 5 -11.02 3.88 4.68
N GLY A 6 -11.57 2.72 4.30
CA GLY A 6 -11.03 1.40 4.62
C GLY A 6 -11.40 0.88 6.01
N GLN A 7 -12.26 1.60 6.74
CA GLN A 7 -12.69 1.26 8.10
C GLN A 7 -13.85 0.24 8.11
N LEU A 8 -13.86 -0.72 7.17
CA LEU A 8 -15.01 -1.58 6.94
C LEU A 8 -15.40 -2.43 8.16
N ARG A 9 -14.43 -2.84 8.99
CA ARG A 9 -14.69 -3.56 10.25
C ARG A 9 -15.50 -2.72 11.24
N ASP A 10 -15.21 -1.44 11.33
CA ASP A 10 -15.93 -0.53 12.23
C ASP A 10 -17.33 -0.25 11.74
N VAL A 11 -17.51 -0.06 10.43
CA VAL A 11 -18.83 0.10 9.81
C VAL A 11 -19.68 -1.15 10.02
N ALA A 12 -19.15 -2.34 9.70
CA ALA A 12 -19.84 -3.62 9.89
C ALA A 12 -20.33 -3.81 11.35
N ARG A 13 -19.49 -3.46 12.33
CA ARG A 13 -19.85 -3.50 13.75
C ARG A 13 -20.97 -2.51 14.11
N ARG A 14 -20.95 -1.31 13.55
CA ARG A 14 -21.94 -0.25 13.85
C ARG A 14 -23.30 -0.53 13.21
N THR A 15 -23.34 -1.15 12.04
CA THR A 15 -24.59 -1.41 11.31
C THR A 15 -25.18 -2.79 11.59
N GLY A 16 -24.39 -3.73 12.13
CA GLY A 16 -24.81 -5.12 12.32
C GLY A 16 -24.81 -5.96 11.03
N THR A 17 -24.31 -5.42 9.92
CA THR A 17 -24.15 -6.14 8.65
C THR A 17 -22.82 -6.91 8.66
N PRO A 18 -22.80 -8.22 8.42
CA PRO A 18 -21.57 -9.01 8.38
C PRO A 18 -20.52 -8.40 7.43
N TRP A 19 -19.25 -8.43 7.83
CA TRP A 19 -18.14 -7.87 7.05
C TRP A 19 -18.07 -8.41 5.62
N ALA A 20 -18.39 -9.69 5.42
CA ALA A 20 -18.35 -10.37 4.13
C ALA A 20 -19.44 -9.89 3.14
N ASP A 21 -20.48 -9.21 3.64
CA ASP A 21 -21.61 -8.73 2.83
C ASP A 21 -21.36 -7.31 2.29
N TRP A 22 -20.18 -6.76 2.53
CA TRP A 22 -19.81 -5.42 2.11
C TRP A 22 -18.94 -5.41 0.87
N LEU A 23 -19.21 -4.43 0.00
CA LEU A 23 -18.27 -3.94 -1.02
C LEU A 23 -17.68 -2.62 -0.52
N ASP A 24 -16.37 -2.59 -0.25
CA ASP A 24 -15.71 -1.36 0.21
C ASP A 24 -15.41 -0.42 -0.96
N LEU A 25 -16.16 0.68 -1.05
CA LEU A 25 -15.97 1.76 -2.03
C LEU A 25 -15.36 3.03 -1.39
N SER A 26 -14.88 2.95 -0.15
CA SER A 26 -14.36 4.10 0.59
C SER A 26 -12.87 4.37 0.36
N THR A 27 -12.20 3.52 -0.44
CA THR A 27 -10.78 3.63 -0.76
C THR A 27 -10.55 3.72 -2.26
N GLY A 28 -9.38 4.24 -2.66
CA GLY A 28 -8.91 4.23 -4.05
C GLY A 28 -8.04 3.02 -4.40
N ILE A 29 -8.18 1.89 -3.70
CA ILE A 29 -7.38 0.69 -3.95
C ILE A 29 -7.88 -0.01 -5.22
N SER A 30 -6.95 -0.33 -6.13
CA SER A 30 -7.26 -1.10 -7.35
C SER A 30 -7.82 -2.49 -7.00
N PRO A 31 -8.92 -2.94 -7.64
CA PRO A 31 -9.39 -4.32 -7.50
C PRO A 31 -8.47 -5.33 -8.21
N TRP A 32 -7.61 -4.85 -9.11
CA TRP A 32 -6.59 -5.64 -9.79
C TRP A 32 -5.32 -5.65 -8.95
N SER A 33 -4.97 -6.84 -8.44
CA SER A 33 -3.81 -7.04 -7.58
C SER A 33 -2.58 -7.40 -8.42
N TRP A 34 -1.62 -6.49 -8.47
CA TRP A 34 -0.35 -6.72 -9.15
C TRP A 34 0.37 -7.99 -8.65
N ALA A 35 0.36 -8.23 -7.34
CA ALA A 35 1.01 -9.41 -6.75
C ALA A 35 0.29 -10.71 -7.14
N ALA A 36 -1.05 -10.71 -7.19
CA ALA A 36 -1.82 -11.87 -7.62
C ALA A 36 -1.63 -12.16 -9.12
N GLU A 37 -1.56 -11.11 -9.95
CA GLU A 37 -1.36 -11.23 -11.39
C GLU A 37 0.05 -11.70 -11.77
N THR A 38 1.07 -11.23 -11.05
CA THR A 38 2.47 -11.57 -11.32
C THR A 38 2.96 -12.81 -10.56
N GLY A 39 2.20 -13.28 -9.56
CA GLY A 39 2.66 -14.29 -8.62
C GLY A 39 3.79 -13.81 -7.71
N PHE A 40 4.03 -12.50 -7.62
CA PHE A 40 5.06 -11.93 -6.78
C PHE A 40 4.75 -12.17 -5.30
N ALA A 41 5.73 -12.69 -4.57
CA ALA A 41 5.69 -12.80 -3.11
C ALA A 41 7.07 -12.43 -2.53
N PRO A 42 7.14 -11.59 -1.48
CA PRO A 42 8.40 -11.32 -0.80
C PRO A 42 9.02 -12.60 -0.23
N THR A 43 10.34 -12.73 -0.33
CA THR A 43 11.07 -13.83 0.30
C THR A 43 11.08 -13.67 1.82
N ALA A 44 11.29 -14.76 2.56
CA ALA A 44 11.42 -14.70 4.02
C ALA A 44 12.56 -13.79 4.49
N GLU A 45 13.60 -13.61 3.68
CA GLU A 45 14.71 -12.70 3.96
C GLU A 45 14.30 -11.22 3.94
N SER A 46 13.31 -10.86 3.13
CA SER A 46 12.79 -9.48 3.03
C SER A 46 12.27 -8.97 4.38
N TRP A 47 11.88 -9.87 5.28
CA TRP A 47 11.35 -9.56 6.62
C TRP A 47 12.38 -9.64 7.74
N ARG A 48 13.61 -10.13 7.45
CA ARG A 48 14.66 -10.35 8.46
C ARG A 48 15.73 -9.27 8.47
N ARG A 49 15.65 -8.30 7.57
CA ARG A 49 16.62 -7.20 7.45
C ARG A 49 15.87 -5.87 7.32
N LEU A 50 16.54 -4.81 7.75
CA LEU A 50 16.08 -3.46 7.46
C LEU A 50 16.35 -3.11 5.98
N PRO A 51 15.57 -2.20 5.38
CA PRO A 51 15.89 -1.63 4.07
C PRO A 51 17.27 -0.99 4.07
N ASP A 52 17.95 -1.05 2.92
CA ASP A 52 19.23 -0.37 2.68
C ASP A 52 18.98 0.80 1.71
N ASP A 53 19.69 1.91 1.88
CA ASP A 53 19.52 3.10 1.02
C ASP A 53 19.93 2.83 -0.44
N ASP A 54 20.80 1.83 -0.67
CA ASP A 54 21.27 1.43 -2.01
C ASP A 54 20.75 0.03 -2.43
N ASP A 55 19.54 -0.33 -1.99
CA ASP A 55 18.89 -1.60 -2.36
C ASP A 55 18.40 -1.68 -3.82
N GLY A 56 18.60 -0.62 -4.59
CA GLY A 56 18.22 -0.49 -5.99
C GLY A 56 16.81 0.06 -6.23
N LEU A 57 15.99 0.31 -5.19
CA LEU A 57 14.63 0.84 -5.33
C LEU A 57 14.62 2.19 -6.06
N ARG A 58 15.50 3.12 -5.67
CA ARG A 58 15.59 4.45 -6.30
C ARG A 58 15.92 4.37 -7.78
N ARG A 59 16.85 3.48 -8.16
CA ARG A 59 17.23 3.29 -9.57
C ARG A 59 16.07 2.71 -10.38
N ALA A 60 15.44 1.63 -9.90
CA ALA A 60 14.30 1.02 -10.60
C ALA A 60 13.14 2.02 -10.79
N ALA A 61 12.86 2.84 -9.79
CA ALA A 61 11.85 3.89 -9.89
C ALA A 61 12.26 5.00 -10.86
N ALA A 62 13.51 5.47 -10.83
CA ALA A 62 14.00 6.49 -11.78
C ALA A 62 13.94 5.99 -13.23
N ASP A 63 14.30 4.72 -13.47
CA ASP A 63 14.24 4.10 -14.80
C ASP A 63 12.80 4.01 -15.32
N TYR A 64 11.83 3.71 -14.44
CA TYR A 64 10.42 3.61 -14.80
C TYR A 64 9.76 4.99 -15.01
N TYR A 65 10.00 5.94 -14.11
CA TYR A 65 9.37 7.27 -14.15
C TYR A 65 10.12 8.29 -15.01
N GLY A 66 11.38 8.01 -15.38
CA GLY A 66 12.19 8.88 -16.23
C GLY A 66 12.71 10.15 -15.54
N GLY A 67 12.98 10.11 -14.23
CA GLY A 67 13.41 11.30 -13.49
C GLY A 67 13.88 11.04 -12.06
N GLU A 68 14.18 12.13 -11.34
CA GLU A 68 14.54 12.07 -9.93
C GLU A 68 13.36 11.60 -9.07
N VAL A 69 13.64 10.74 -8.09
CA VAL A 69 12.64 10.13 -7.22
C VAL A 69 13.06 10.14 -5.75
N LEU A 70 12.06 10.26 -4.88
CA LEU A 70 12.20 10.16 -3.43
C LEU A 70 11.26 9.08 -2.89
N PRO A 71 11.77 7.90 -2.51
CA PRO A 71 10.97 6.90 -1.81
C PRO A 71 10.54 7.43 -0.45
N THR A 72 9.27 7.21 -0.09
CA THR A 72 8.69 7.62 1.19
C THR A 72 7.77 6.52 1.72
N ALA A 73 7.46 6.56 3.01
CA ALA A 73 6.51 5.67 3.66
C ALA A 73 5.05 6.05 3.31
N GLY A 74 4.73 6.04 2.02
CA GLY A 74 3.47 6.54 1.46
C GLY A 74 3.44 8.06 1.26
N SER A 75 2.58 8.51 0.35
CA SER A 75 2.47 9.93 -0.04
C SER A 75 2.13 10.85 1.13
N GLN A 76 1.37 10.37 2.13
CA GLN A 76 1.02 11.17 3.30
C GLN A 76 2.27 11.62 4.09
N ALA A 77 3.27 10.75 4.24
CA ALA A 77 4.52 11.12 4.92
C ALA A 77 5.28 12.21 4.16
N ALA A 78 5.24 12.19 2.83
CA ALA A 78 5.85 13.23 2.00
C ALA A 78 5.11 14.57 2.09
N ILE A 79 3.78 14.54 2.17
CA ILE A 79 2.93 15.74 2.20
C ILE A 79 2.96 16.44 3.58
N GLN A 80 3.12 15.67 4.66
CA GLN A 80 3.09 16.18 6.03
C GLN A 80 4.44 16.67 6.57
N ALA A 81 5.53 16.46 5.82
CA ALA A 81 6.89 16.81 6.21
C ALA A 81 7.13 18.34 6.27
#